data_AF-A0A8J3J382-F1
#
_entry.id   AF-A0A8J3J382-F1
#
_cell.length_a   1.000
_cell.length_b   1.000
_cell.length_c   1.000
_cell.angle_alpha   90.00
_cell.angle_beta   90.00
_cell.angle_gamma   90.00
#
_symmetry.space_group_name_H-M   'P 1'
#
loop_
_entity.id
_entity.type
_entity.pdbx_description
1 polymer ?
#
loop_
_entity_poly.entity_id
_entity_poly.type
_entity_poly.pdbx_seq_one_letter_code
_entity_poly.pdbx_strand_id
1 'polypeptide(L)'
;MTRYLTDDVPDDEVPETDDRDVTTLIPTAVDEVLATAETWLAWDGRPRYCDGNAWTPHKALRRVTDHLVDHLAEIECRLAGVATLPDRWHGRKLTLDSDAARFTEADLDEATSRLRRLALCYRARLATLPADVLDAPSDAWTLRQVVHHVANVTYYARMLGPLTP
;
A
#
# COMPACT_ATOMS: atom_id res chain seq x y z
N MET A 1 -16.84 4.55 18.33
CA MET A 1 -15.84 5.20 19.21
C MET A 1 -14.48 4.88 18.65
N THR A 2 -13.88 5.81 17.93
CA THR A 2 -12.61 5.60 17.22
C THR A 2 -11.46 5.59 18.22
N ARG A 3 -10.88 4.42 18.50
CA ARG A 3 -9.70 4.30 19.38
C ARG A 3 -8.44 4.56 18.56
N TYR A 4 -7.82 5.71 18.80
CA TYR A 4 -6.45 5.97 18.36
C TYR A 4 -5.49 5.21 19.29
N LEU A 5 -4.68 4.33 18.74
CA LEU A 5 -3.59 3.65 19.43
C LEU A 5 -2.39 3.68 18.50
N THR A 6 -1.57 4.73 18.55
CA THR A 6 -0.17 4.70 18.10
C THR A 6 0.53 6.03 18.41
N ASP A 7 1.75 5.91 18.93
CA ASP A 7 2.76 6.97 18.89
C ASP A 7 3.24 7.17 17.44
N ASP A 8 3.55 8.42 17.09
CA ASP A 8 4.12 8.81 15.80
C ASP A 8 5.53 8.22 15.65
N VAL A 9 5.66 7.17 14.84
CA VAL A 9 6.95 6.82 14.24
C VAL A 9 7.01 7.58 12.91
N PRO A 10 7.91 8.56 12.77
CA PRO A 10 8.10 9.25 11.50
C PRO A 10 8.61 8.26 10.46
N ASP A 11 7.95 8.20 9.31
CA ASP A 11 8.37 7.44 8.13
C ASP A 11 9.43 8.24 7.34
N ASP A 12 10.37 8.85 8.06
CA ASP A 12 11.36 9.82 7.54
C ASP A 12 12.66 9.12 7.05
N GLU A 13 12.72 7.79 7.08
CA GLU A 13 13.88 7.06 6.58
C GLU A 13 13.86 7.04 5.05
N VAL A 14 14.96 7.47 4.43
CA VAL A 14 15.10 7.49 2.98
C VAL A 14 14.99 6.05 2.46
N PRO A 15 14.04 5.73 1.56
CA PRO A 15 13.87 4.39 1.05
C PRO A 15 15.14 3.90 0.37
N GLU A 16 15.61 2.72 0.77
CA GLU A 16 16.69 2.04 0.07
C GLU A 16 16.22 1.69 -1.35
N THR A 17 17.11 1.91 -2.31
CA THR A 17 16.88 1.58 -3.73
C THR A 17 17.90 0.55 -4.19
N ASP A 18 17.54 -0.21 -5.22
CA ASP A 18 18.40 -1.21 -5.85
C ASP A 18 18.18 -1.23 -7.37
N ASP A 19 18.88 -2.12 -8.06
CA ASP A 19 18.91 -2.19 -9.53
C ASP A 19 17.71 -2.94 -10.15
N ARG A 20 16.71 -3.35 -9.34
CA ARG A 20 15.52 -4.00 -9.88
C ARG A 20 14.74 -3.06 -10.79
N ASP A 21 14.08 -3.65 -11.78
CA ASP A 21 13.20 -2.92 -12.68
C ASP A 21 11.99 -2.36 -11.90
N VAL A 22 11.94 -1.03 -11.80
CA VAL A 22 10.88 -0.27 -11.11
C VAL A 22 9.48 -0.61 -11.65
N THR A 23 9.37 -1.04 -12.91
CA THR A 23 8.08 -1.42 -13.53
C THR A 23 7.52 -2.73 -12.98
N THR A 24 8.35 -3.53 -12.31
CA THR A 24 7.97 -4.85 -11.75
C THR A 24 7.74 -4.83 -10.25
N LEU A 25 8.27 -3.84 -9.52
CA LEU A 25 8.26 -3.81 -8.06
C LEU A 25 6.84 -3.84 -7.49
N ILE A 26 6.00 -2.89 -7.90
CA ILE A 26 4.63 -2.75 -7.40
C ILE A 26 3.72 -3.91 -7.86
N PRO A 27 3.75 -4.36 -9.13
CA PRO A 27 3.03 -5.57 -9.54
C PRO A 27 3.38 -6.80 -8.69
N THR A 28 4.67 -7.04 -8.45
CA THR A 28 5.12 -8.17 -7.64
C THR A 28 4.61 -8.06 -6.20
N ALA A 29 4.73 -6.88 -5.60
CA ALA A 29 4.23 -6.61 -4.25
C ALA A 29 2.70 -6.82 -4.14
N VAL A 30 1.94 -6.40 -5.16
CA VAL A 30 0.48 -6.62 -5.20
C VAL A 30 0.14 -8.10 -5.33
N ASP A 31 0.85 -8.85 -6.16
CA ASP A 31 0.64 -10.29 -6.28
C ASP A 31 0.94 -11.01 -4.95
N GLU A 32 2.00 -10.61 -4.23
CA GLU A 32 2.31 -11.14 -2.89
C GLU A 32 1.21 -10.82 -1.85
N VAL A 33 0.68 -9.60 -1.86
CA VAL A 33 -0.45 -9.20 -1.00
C VAL A 33 -1.67 -10.06 -1.30
N LEU A 34 -2.03 -10.23 -2.58
CA LEU A 34 -3.22 -10.99 -2.98
C LEU A 34 -3.08 -12.49 -2.67
N ALA A 35 -1.89 -13.07 -2.86
CA ALA A 35 -1.60 -14.44 -2.45
C ALA A 35 -1.75 -14.63 -0.94
N THR A 36 -1.31 -13.65 -0.13
CA THR A 36 -1.55 -13.67 1.32
C THR A 36 -3.04 -13.53 1.63
N ALA A 37 -3.72 -12.62 0.93
CA ALA A 37 -5.14 -12.31 1.17
C ALA A 37 -6.08 -13.49 0.88
N GLU A 38 -5.73 -14.37 -0.06
CA GLU A 38 -6.48 -15.60 -0.31
C GLU A 38 -6.62 -16.46 0.95
N THR A 39 -5.57 -16.51 1.78
CA THR A 39 -5.61 -17.27 3.04
C THR A 39 -6.56 -16.66 4.07
N TRP A 40 -6.91 -15.37 3.93
CA TRP A 40 -7.76 -14.67 4.89
C TRP A 40 -9.24 -15.07 4.82
N LEU A 41 -9.63 -15.89 3.84
CA LEU A 41 -10.94 -16.54 3.84
C LEU A 41 -11.16 -17.43 5.09
N ALA A 42 -10.07 -17.88 5.73
CA ALA A 42 -10.08 -18.59 7.00
C ALA A 42 -10.17 -17.68 8.24
N TRP A 43 -10.30 -16.36 8.07
CA TRP A 43 -10.29 -15.42 9.20
C TRP A 43 -11.47 -15.66 10.15
N ASP A 44 -11.16 -15.80 11.45
CA ASP A 44 -12.12 -16.15 12.52
C ASP A 44 -12.95 -14.96 13.02
N GLY A 45 -12.80 -13.79 12.38
CA GLY A 45 -13.46 -12.55 12.77
C GLY A 45 -12.75 -11.78 13.89
N ARG A 46 -11.61 -12.26 14.43
CA ARG A 46 -10.87 -11.56 15.48
C ARG A 46 -9.72 -10.75 14.89
N PRO A 47 -9.60 -9.45 15.21
CA PRO A 47 -8.47 -8.66 14.73
C PRO A 47 -7.15 -9.12 15.33
N ARG A 48 -6.07 -8.97 14.57
CA ARG A 48 -4.71 -9.11 15.09
C ARG A 48 -4.22 -7.77 15.60
N TYR A 49 -3.83 -7.71 16.87
CA TYR A 49 -3.29 -6.49 17.48
C TYR A 49 -1.77 -6.45 17.33
N CYS A 50 -1.26 -5.53 16.51
CA CYS A 50 0.18 -5.28 16.35
C CYS A 50 0.42 -3.86 15.83
N ASP A 51 1.61 -3.32 16.10
CA ASP A 51 2.00 -1.94 15.76
C ASP A 51 0.93 -0.91 16.20
N GLY A 52 0.42 -1.10 17.41
CA GLY A 52 -0.65 -0.32 18.04
C GLY A 52 -2.03 -0.43 17.37
N ASN A 53 -2.19 -1.22 16.31
CA ASN A 53 -3.41 -1.24 15.50
C ASN A 53 -4.15 -2.58 15.59
N ALA A 54 -5.47 -2.52 15.42
CA ALA A 54 -6.30 -3.70 15.20
C ALA A 54 -6.37 -3.98 13.69
N TRP A 55 -5.71 -5.04 13.24
CA TRP A 55 -5.64 -5.44 11.84
C TRP A 55 -6.67 -6.52 11.51
N THR A 56 -7.39 -6.29 10.42
CA THR A 56 -8.37 -7.21 9.83
C THR A 56 -8.05 -7.34 8.33
N PRO A 57 -8.59 -8.36 7.63
CA PRO A 57 -8.43 -8.48 6.18
C PRO A 57 -8.83 -7.19 5.43
N HIS A 58 -10.00 -6.63 5.79
CA HIS A 58 -10.52 -5.40 5.20
C HIS A 58 -9.62 -4.19 5.46
N LYS A 59 -9.12 -4.00 6.70
CA LYS A 59 -8.19 -2.91 6.99
C LYS A 59 -6.90 -3.06 6.19
N ALA A 60 -6.34 -4.26 6.12
CA ALA A 60 -5.11 -4.51 5.38
C ALA A 60 -5.27 -4.14 3.90
N LEU A 61 -6.31 -4.66 3.22
CA LEU A 61 -6.58 -4.37 1.81
C LEU A 61 -6.92 -2.89 1.56
N ARG A 62 -7.67 -2.25 2.47
CA ARG A 62 -7.92 -0.81 2.43
C ARG A 62 -6.62 -0.03 2.49
N ARG A 63 -5.72 -0.37 3.41
CA ARG A 63 -4.41 0.31 3.53
C ARG A 63 -3.48 0.08 2.35
N VAL A 64 -3.51 -1.11 1.76
CA VAL A 64 -2.84 -1.36 0.47
C VAL A 64 -3.39 -0.43 -0.60
N THR A 65 -4.72 -0.34 -0.72
CA THR A 65 -5.37 0.51 -1.73
C THR A 65 -5.06 1.99 -1.51
N ASP A 66 -5.23 2.48 -0.28
CA ASP A 66 -4.95 3.87 0.10
C ASP A 66 -3.50 4.23 -0.29
N HIS A 67 -2.53 3.43 0.15
CA HIS A 67 -1.11 3.67 -0.09
C HIS A 67 -0.77 3.68 -1.59
N LEU A 68 -1.35 2.76 -2.37
CA LEU A 68 -1.19 2.78 -3.83
C LEU A 68 -1.82 4.02 -4.47
N VAL A 69 -2.96 4.51 -3.98
CA VAL A 69 -3.61 5.71 -4.53
C VAL A 69 -2.84 6.97 -4.16
N ASP A 70 -2.44 7.10 -2.89
CA ASP A 70 -1.74 8.26 -2.34
C ASP A 70 -0.46 8.54 -3.14
N HIS A 71 0.37 7.52 -3.34
CA HIS A 71 1.63 7.69 -4.06
C HIS A 71 1.48 7.72 -5.59
N LEU A 72 0.39 7.17 -6.14
CA LEU A 72 0.10 7.37 -7.56
C LEU A 72 -0.24 8.84 -7.81
N ALA A 73 -1.07 9.42 -6.95
CA ALA A 73 -1.38 10.85 -6.99
C ALA A 73 -0.12 11.71 -6.78
N GLU A 74 0.76 11.33 -5.85
CA GLU A 74 2.06 12.00 -5.66
C GLU A 74 2.90 12.00 -6.93
N ILE A 75 3.09 10.83 -7.56
CA ILE A 75 3.88 10.68 -8.80
C ILE A 75 3.27 11.52 -9.92
N GLU A 76 1.96 11.44 -10.15
CA GLU A 76 1.29 12.18 -11.21
C GLU A 76 1.38 13.70 -10.99
N CYS A 77 1.18 14.19 -9.77
CA CYS A 77 1.33 15.61 -9.44
C CYS A 77 2.76 16.09 -9.69
N ARG A 78 3.77 15.33 -9.22
CA ARG A 78 5.18 15.68 -9.42
C ARG A 78 5.56 15.73 -10.89
N LEU A 79 5.15 14.73 -11.69
CA LEU A 79 5.39 14.71 -13.13
C LEU A 79 4.70 15.85 -13.88
N ALA A 80 3.56 16.33 -13.37
CA ALA A 80 2.83 17.47 -13.91
C ALA A 80 3.34 18.83 -13.40
N GLY A 81 4.30 18.87 -12.47
CA GLY A 81 4.76 20.12 -11.83
C GLY A 81 3.70 20.77 -10.92
N VAL A 82 2.76 19.96 -10.40
CA VAL A 82 1.67 20.40 -9.50
C VAL A 82 2.02 20.03 -8.06
N ALA A 83 1.68 20.90 -7.11
CA ALA A 83 1.90 20.63 -5.69
C ALA A 83 1.08 19.41 -5.22
N THR A 84 1.71 18.54 -4.43
CA THR A 84 1.07 17.37 -3.83
C THR A 84 0.15 17.79 -2.68
N LEU A 85 -0.94 17.06 -2.48
CA LEU A 85 -1.81 17.24 -1.33
C LEU A 85 -1.35 16.34 -0.18
N PRO A 86 -1.18 16.85 1.05
CA PRO A 86 -0.78 16.03 2.18
C PRO A 86 -1.92 15.11 2.63
N ASP A 87 -1.60 13.86 3.00
CA ASP A 87 -2.55 12.98 3.71
C ASP A 87 -2.86 13.60 5.09
N ARG A 88 -4.12 14.00 5.29
CA ARG A 88 -4.62 14.46 6.59
C ARG A 88 -5.51 13.43 7.28
N TRP A 89 -5.89 12.37 6.58
CA TRP A 89 -6.76 11.33 7.09
C TRP A 89 -6.01 10.38 8.02
N HIS A 90 -4.73 10.11 7.76
CA HIS A 90 -3.89 9.22 8.56
C HIS A 90 -4.53 7.82 8.72
N GLY A 91 -5.03 7.28 7.61
CA GLY A 91 -5.91 6.10 7.59
C GLY A 91 -5.34 4.85 8.27
N ARG A 92 -4.02 4.74 8.40
CA ARG A 92 -3.32 3.68 9.14
C ARG A 92 -3.77 3.61 10.60
N LYS A 93 -3.91 4.77 11.26
CA LYS A 93 -4.23 4.89 12.70
C LYS A 93 -5.68 4.51 13.04
N LEU A 94 -6.49 4.19 12.03
CA LEU A 94 -7.92 3.99 12.14
C LEU A 94 -8.31 2.56 11.72
N THR A 95 -9.05 1.89 12.60
CA THR A 95 -9.82 0.69 12.23
C THR A 95 -11.30 1.10 12.27
N LEU A 96 -11.96 1.03 11.12
CA LEU A 96 -13.35 1.41 10.93
C LEU A 96 -14.28 0.24 11.28
N ASP A 97 -15.55 0.53 11.56
CA ASP A 97 -16.54 -0.52 11.82
C ASP A 97 -16.71 -1.44 10.58
N SER A 98 -16.57 -0.89 9.37
CA SER A 98 -16.57 -1.66 8.12
C SER A 98 -15.38 -2.62 8.03
N ASP A 99 -14.25 -2.30 8.66
CA ASP A 99 -13.08 -3.17 8.64
C ASP A 99 -13.32 -4.46 9.47
N ALA A 100 -14.33 -4.48 10.33
CA ALA A 100 -14.70 -5.64 11.16
C ALA A 100 -15.72 -6.57 10.49
N ALA A 101 -16.19 -6.25 9.29
CA ALA A 101 -17.10 -7.12 8.54
C ALA A 101 -16.43 -8.47 8.22
N ARG A 102 -17.24 -9.54 8.07
CA ARG A 102 -16.74 -10.84 7.61
C ARG A 102 -16.00 -10.65 6.28
N PHE A 103 -14.89 -11.37 6.10
CA PHE A 103 -14.16 -11.42 4.84
C PHE A 103 -14.67 -12.61 4.01
N THR A 104 -15.01 -12.37 2.75
CA THR A 104 -15.64 -13.35 1.85
C THR A 104 -14.91 -13.44 0.52
N GLU A 105 -15.25 -14.45 -0.28
CA GLU A 105 -14.72 -14.61 -1.65
C GLU A 105 -15.03 -13.39 -2.53
N ALA A 106 -16.20 -12.74 -2.33
CA ALA A 106 -16.56 -11.53 -3.08
C ALA A 106 -15.64 -10.35 -2.73
N ASP A 107 -15.25 -10.22 -1.46
CA ASP A 107 -14.32 -9.17 -1.03
C ASP A 107 -12.91 -9.41 -1.61
N LEU A 108 -12.47 -10.67 -1.66
CA LEU A 108 -11.21 -11.06 -2.30
C LEU A 108 -11.24 -10.80 -3.81
N ASP A 109 -12.33 -11.12 -4.50
CA ASP A 109 -12.47 -10.86 -5.94
C ASP A 109 -12.47 -9.35 -6.25
N GLU A 110 -13.18 -8.56 -5.44
CA GLU A 110 -13.18 -7.10 -5.54
C GLU A 110 -11.77 -6.53 -5.36
N ALA A 111 -11.06 -6.96 -4.31
CA ALA A 111 -9.69 -6.54 -4.05
C ALA A 111 -8.73 -6.96 -5.18
N THR A 112 -8.83 -8.21 -5.64
CA THR A 112 -8.04 -8.74 -6.76
C THR A 112 -8.24 -7.91 -8.01
N SER A 113 -9.49 -7.63 -8.36
CA SER A 113 -9.84 -6.83 -9.53
C SER A 113 -9.27 -5.41 -9.44
N ARG A 114 -9.41 -4.74 -8.29
CA ARG A 114 -8.94 -3.36 -8.10
C ARG A 114 -7.43 -3.24 -8.04
N LEU A 115 -6.78 -4.06 -7.21
CA LEU A 115 -5.34 -3.96 -6.96
C LEU A 115 -4.53 -4.30 -8.20
N ARG A 116 -4.93 -5.31 -8.98
CA ARG A 116 -4.25 -5.63 -10.26
C ARG A 116 -4.36 -4.49 -11.27
N ARG A 117 -5.49 -3.78 -11.32
CA ARG A 117 -5.67 -2.61 -12.20
C ARG A 117 -4.82 -1.43 -11.73
N LEU A 118 -4.74 -1.18 -10.42
CA LEU A 118 -3.83 -0.15 -9.88
C LEU A 118 -2.36 -0.49 -10.18
N ALA A 119 -1.94 -1.73 -9.96
CA ALA A 119 -0.59 -2.19 -10.31
C ALA A 119 -0.28 -2.02 -11.80
N LEU A 120 -1.27 -2.28 -12.68
CA LEU A 120 -1.15 -2.03 -14.11
C LEU A 120 -0.95 -0.55 -14.42
N CYS A 121 -1.67 0.36 -13.76
CA CYS A 121 -1.47 1.81 -13.93
C CYS A 121 -0.05 2.23 -13.58
N TYR A 122 0.48 1.75 -12.45
CA TYR A 122 1.87 1.97 -12.07
C TYR A 122 2.86 1.47 -13.14
N ARG A 123 2.72 0.22 -13.56
CA ARG A 123 3.59 -0.36 -14.60
C ARG A 123 3.54 0.46 -15.88
N ALA A 124 2.35 0.83 -16.34
CA ALA A 124 2.17 1.63 -17.54
C ALA A 124 2.82 3.01 -17.43
N ARG A 125 2.69 3.68 -16.28
CA ARG A 125 3.33 4.98 -16.02
C ARG A 125 4.85 4.84 -16.01
N LEU A 126 5.37 3.94 -15.19
CA LEU A 126 6.81 3.79 -14.96
C LEU A 126 7.55 3.33 -16.22
N ALA A 127 6.92 2.53 -17.08
CA ALA A 127 7.51 2.09 -18.35
C ALA A 127 7.81 3.24 -19.33
N THR A 128 7.25 4.43 -19.10
CA THR A 128 7.47 5.61 -19.94
C THR A 128 8.52 6.58 -19.38
N LEU A 129 8.97 6.37 -18.14
CA LEU A 129 9.90 7.28 -17.47
C LEU A 129 11.34 6.86 -17.75
N PRO A 130 12.18 7.77 -18.29
CA PRO A 130 13.60 7.51 -18.42
C PRO A 130 14.29 7.58 -17.04
N ALA A 131 15.47 6.96 -16.93
CA ALA A 131 16.19 6.84 -15.66
C ALA A 131 16.57 8.21 -15.06
N ASP A 132 16.95 9.18 -15.89
CA ASP A 132 17.28 10.55 -15.46
C ASP A 132 16.08 11.27 -14.81
N VAL A 133 14.85 10.98 -15.25
CA VAL A 133 13.63 11.47 -14.59
C VAL A 133 13.35 10.73 -13.28
N LEU A 134 13.58 9.42 -13.24
CA LEU A 134 13.41 8.63 -12.02
C LEU A 134 14.38 9.04 -10.91
N ASP A 135 15.60 9.44 -11.31
CA ASP A 135 16.74 9.74 -10.44
C ASP A 135 16.98 11.26 -10.27
N ALA A 136 16.12 12.10 -10.85
CA ALA A 136 16.21 13.54 -10.71
C ALA A 136 16.13 13.95 -9.22
N PRO A 137 17.02 14.85 -8.76
CA PRO A 137 17.02 15.30 -7.38
C PRO A 137 15.72 16.06 -7.06
N SER A 138 15.26 15.91 -5.82
CA SER A 138 14.06 16.53 -5.26
C SER A 138 14.38 17.04 -3.86
N ASP A 139 13.61 18.01 -3.37
CA ASP A 139 13.68 18.44 -1.96
C ASP A 139 13.13 17.37 -1.00
N ALA A 140 12.58 16.28 -1.54
CA ALA A 140 12.14 15.08 -0.84
C ALA A 140 12.81 13.82 -1.46
N TRP A 141 12.07 12.72 -1.62
CA TRP A 141 12.57 11.52 -2.30
C TRP A 141 12.56 11.65 -3.82
N THR A 142 13.50 11.00 -4.51
CA THR A 142 13.45 10.78 -5.97
C THR A 142 12.24 9.93 -6.32
N LEU A 143 11.79 9.94 -7.59
CA LEU A 143 10.69 9.08 -8.01
C LEU A 143 11.05 7.60 -7.87
N ARG A 144 12.31 7.22 -8.08
CA ARG A 144 12.78 5.86 -7.79
C ARG A 144 12.56 5.49 -6.33
N GLN A 145 13.00 6.33 -5.40
CA GLN A 145 12.81 6.12 -3.96
C GLN A 145 11.32 6.00 -3.59
N VAL A 146 10.45 6.84 -4.16
CA VAL A 146 8.99 6.73 -3.98
C VAL A 146 8.50 5.36 -4.47
N VAL A 147 8.89 4.90 -5.66
CA VAL A 147 8.44 3.58 -6.17
C VAL A 147 8.89 2.44 -5.26
N HIS A 148 10.12 2.48 -4.75
CA HIS A 148 10.61 1.49 -3.79
C HIS A 148 9.82 1.52 -2.48
N HIS A 149 9.50 2.71 -1.97
CA HIS A 149 8.63 2.88 -0.82
C HIS A 149 7.24 2.28 -1.06
N VAL A 150 6.63 2.56 -2.22
CA VAL A 150 5.32 2.02 -2.59
C VAL A 150 5.34 0.49 -2.65
N ALA A 151 6.43 -0.10 -3.13
CA ALA A 151 6.58 -1.56 -3.17
C ALA A 151 6.60 -2.21 -1.76
N ASN A 152 6.86 -1.45 -0.70
CA ASN A 152 6.75 -1.92 0.68
C ASN A 152 5.30 -2.09 1.16
N VAL A 153 4.30 -1.90 0.29
CA VAL A 153 2.87 -2.15 0.57
C VAL A 153 2.59 -3.56 1.11
N THR A 154 3.47 -4.53 0.86
CA THR A 154 3.43 -5.88 1.46
C THR A 154 3.45 -5.85 3.00
N TYR A 155 3.99 -4.79 3.61
CA TYR A 155 3.96 -4.55 5.05
C TYR A 155 2.54 -4.71 5.62
N TYR A 156 1.51 -4.17 4.95
CA TYR A 156 0.14 -4.23 5.45
C TYR A 156 -0.42 -5.67 5.46
N ALA A 157 -0.04 -6.50 4.48
CA ALA A 157 -0.41 -7.91 4.49
C ALA A 157 0.32 -8.69 5.60
N ARG A 158 1.58 -8.34 5.89
CA ARG A 158 2.37 -8.97 6.97
C ARG A 158 1.80 -8.71 8.37
N MET A 159 1.11 -7.59 8.58
CA MET A 159 0.44 -7.28 9.86
C MET A 159 -0.58 -8.35 10.25
N LEU A 160 -1.31 -8.90 9.28
CA LEU A 160 -2.19 -10.04 9.51
C LEU A 160 -1.44 -11.37 9.34
N GLY A 161 -0.58 -11.46 8.32
CA GLY A 161 0.14 -12.67 7.92
C GLY A 161 -0.76 -13.69 7.20
N PRO A 162 -0.20 -14.78 6.68
CA PRO A 162 -1.02 -15.87 6.16
C PRO A 162 -1.80 -16.55 7.29
N LEU A 163 -3.05 -16.90 7.02
CA LEU A 163 -3.87 -17.71 7.93
C LEU A 163 -3.90 -19.17 7.46
N THR A 164 -4.15 -20.07 8.40
CA THR A 164 -4.37 -21.49 8.10
C THR A 164 -5.86 -21.78 8.30
N PRO A 165 -6.46 -22.65 7.45
CA PRO A 165 -7.83 -23.12 7.64
C PRO A 165 -8.08 -23.76 9.01
#